data_AF-A0A7K0FJN4-F1
#
_entry.id   AF-A0A7K0FJN4-F1
#
_cell.length_a   1.000
_cell.length_b   1.000
_cell.length_c   1.000
_cell.angle_alpha   90.00
_cell.angle_beta   90.00
_cell.angle_gamma   90.00
#
_symmetry.space_group_name_H-M   'P 1'
#
loop_
_entity.id
_entity.type
_entity.pdbx_description
1 polymer ?
#
loop_
_entity_poly.entity_id
_entity_poly.type
_entity_poly.pdbx_seq_one_letter_code
_entity_poly.pdbx_strand_id
1 'polypeptide(L)'
;MKGNPTVSNDETLTNTAIKTLDDIYGTGFVVNDYGQVPFFNDDFAYFQQKAPGVYFFLGGSNIEKGINAMNHAPDFAVDEQCIRIGVKSFSSLILEK
;
A
#
# COMPACT_ATOMS: atom_id res chain seq x y z
N MET A 1 -21.21 9.05 -19.03
CA MET A 1 -20.00 9.42 -18.28
C MET A 1 -19.08 8.21 -18.30
N LYS A 2 -17.82 8.34 -18.73
CA LYS A 2 -16.83 7.27 -18.48
C LYS A 2 -16.59 7.25 -16.97
N GLY A 3 -16.76 6.09 -16.33
CA GLY A 3 -16.34 5.93 -14.93
C GLY A 3 -14.83 6.12 -14.82
N ASN A 4 -14.37 6.69 -13.70
CA ASN A 4 -12.95 6.74 -13.42
C ASN A 4 -12.38 5.31 -13.38
N PRO A 5 -11.17 5.07 -13.89
CA PRO A 5 -10.52 3.78 -13.71
C PRO A 5 -10.34 3.49 -12.22
N THR A 6 -10.26 2.20 -11.90
CA THR A 6 -10.00 1.72 -10.55
C THR A 6 -8.55 1.28 -10.46
N VAL A 7 -7.91 1.52 -9.31
CA VAL A 7 -6.61 0.94 -8.99
C VAL A 7 -6.69 -0.59 -9.11
N SER A 8 -5.87 -1.16 -9.98
CA SER A 8 -5.85 -2.59 -10.27
C SER A 8 -4.41 -3.04 -10.35
N ASN A 9 -3.96 -3.73 -9.31
CA ASN A 9 -2.57 -4.19 -9.26
C ASN A 9 -2.32 -5.31 -10.27
N ASP A 10 -1.15 -5.25 -10.91
CA ASP A 10 -0.66 -6.36 -11.72
C ASP A 10 -0.36 -7.57 -10.82
N GLU A 11 -0.92 -8.73 -11.16
CA GLU A 11 -0.82 -9.95 -10.33
C GLU A 11 0.63 -10.41 -10.17
N THR A 12 1.42 -10.37 -11.24
CA THR A 12 2.81 -10.84 -11.21
C THR A 12 3.66 -9.91 -10.36
N LEU A 13 3.57 -8.60 -10.58
CA LEU A 13 4.30 -7.62 -9.77
C LEU A 13 3.87 -7.63 -8.31
N THR A 14 2.59 -7.86 -8.03
CA THR A 14 2.08 -7.97 -6.66
C THR A 14 2.72 -9.16 -5.94
N ASN A 15 2.73 -10.33 -6.58
CA ASN A 15 3.35 -11.52 -6.02
C ASN A 15 4.87 -11.34 -5.83
N THR A 16 5.54 -10.69 -6.77
CA THR A 16 6.97 -10.34 -6.63
C THR A 16 7.20 -9.41 -5.45
N ALA A 17 6.41 -8.34 -5.33
CA ALA A 17 6.55 -7.37 -4.24
C ALA A 17 6.32 -8.00 -2.86
N ILE A 18 5.27 -8.84 -2.73
CA ILE A 18 5.00 -9.60 -1.49
C ILE A 18 6.20 -10.48 -1.16
N LYS A 19 6.66 -11.28 -2.11
CA LYS A 19 7.78 -12.20 -1.91
C LYS A 19 9.05 -11.46 -1.51
N THR A 20 9.42 -10.40 -2.22
CA THR A 20 10.62 -9.61 -1.93
C THR A 20 10.58 -9.04 -0.51
N LEU A 21 9.44 -8.47 -0.10
CA LEU A 21 9.32 -7.90 1.24
C LEU A 21 9.31 -8.97 2.34
N ASP A 22 8.63 -10.09 2.13
CA ASP A 22 8.62 -11.21 3.09
C ASP A 22 9.99 -11.89 3.22
N ASP A 23 10.75 -12.03 2.12
CA ASP A 23 12.10 -12.60 2.14
C ASP A 23 13.07 -11.73 2.98
N ILE A 24 12.92 -10.42 2.94
CA ILE A 24 13.81 -9.46 3.63
C ILE A 24 13.39 -9.24 5.08
N TYR A 25 12.09 -9.08 5.34
CA TYR A 25 11.56 -8.64 6.63
C TYR A 25 10.89 -9.76 7.43
N GLY A 26 10.76 -10.96 6.85
CA GLY A 26 10.14 -12.13 7.45
C GLY A 26 8.75 -12.42 6.90
N THR A 27 8.38 -13.70 6.87
CA THR A 27 7.07 -14.16 6.38
C THR A 27 5.92 -13.47 7.11
N GLY A 28 4.96 -12.96 6.34
CA GLY A 28 3.80 -12.25 6.87
C GLY A 28 4.07 -10.77 7.20
N PHE A 29 5.19 -10.21 6.71
CA PHE A 29 5.41 -8.77 6.77
C PHE A 29 4.38 -8.02 5.92
N VAL A 30 3.98 -8.60 4.79
CA VAL A 30 2.86 -8.11 3.98
C VAL A 30 1.59 -8.90 4.31
N VAL A 31 0.50 -8.19 4.58
CA VAL A 31 -0.83 -8.78 4.74
C VAL A 31 -1.57 -8.66 3.41
N ASN A 32 -2.01 -9.79 2.87
CA ASN A 32 -2.79 -9.81 1.64
C ASN A 32 -4.22 -9.35 1.91
N ASP A 33 -4.66 -8.34 1.17
CA ASP A 33 -6.06 -7.92 1.09
C ASP A 33 -6.55 -8.12 -0.34
N TYR A 34 -7.79 -8.61 -0.50
CA TYR A 34 -8.33 -9.03 -1.78
C TYR A 34 -9.59 -8.24 -2.13
N GLY A 35 -9.65 -7.78 -3.38
CA GLY A 35 -10.77 -7.03 -3.91
C GLY A 35 -10.52 -5.52 -3.88
N GLN A 36 -11.60 -4.76 -4.02
CA GLN A 36 -11.56 -3.31 -4.02
C GLN A 36 -12.17 -2.79 -2.71
N VAL A 37 -11.48 -1.84 -2.06
CA VAL A 37 -12.05 -1.12 -0.92
C VAL A 37 -13.24 -0.29 -1.41
N PRO A 38 -14.48 -0.57 -0.96
CA PRO A 38 -15.65 0.15 -1.42
C PRO A 38 -15.53 1.65 -1.16
N PHE A 39 -15.95 2.48 -2.12
CA PHE A 39 -15.89 3.94 -2.03
C PHE A 39 -14.49 4.55 -1.94
N PHE A 40 -13.45 3.72 -2.09
CA PHE A 40 -12.06 4.17 -2.16
C PHE A 40 -11.57 4.03 -3.60
N ASN A 41 -11.00 5.11 -4.13
CA ASN A 41 -10.33 5.10 -5.43
C ASN A 41 -9.22 6.15 -5.42
N ASP A 42 -8.23 5.98 -6.27
CA ASP A 42 -7.03 6.81 -6.33
C ASP A 42 -6.70 7.10 -7.81
N ASP A 43 -6.24 8.31 -8.12
CA ASP A 43 -5.85 8.66 -9.48
C ASP A 43 -4.56 7.95 -9.92
N PHE A 44 -3.90 7.24 -9.01
CA PHE A 44 -2.82 6.31 -9.32
C PHE A 44 -3.20 5.29 -10.41
N ALA A 45 -4.49 4.95 -10.52
CA ALA A 45 -5.02 4.10 -11.59
C ALA A 45 -4.65 4.59 -13.00
N TYR A 46 -4.44 5.89 -13.20
CA TYR A 46 -4.00 6.43 -14.50
C TYR A 46 -2.53 6.10 -14.82
N PHE A 47 -1.66 5.93 -13.82
CA PHE A 47 -0.31 5.41 -14.05
C PHE A 47 -0.36 3.93 -14.44
N GLN A 48 -1.23 3.14 -13.79
CA GLN A 48 -1.42 1.72 -14.09
C GLN A 48 -1.97 1.47 -15.51
N GLN A 49 -2.61 2.46 -16.15
CA GLN A 49 -2.98 2.38 -17.56
C GLN A 49 -1.79 2.47 -18.53
N LYS A 50 -0.63 2.93 -18.05
CA LYS A 50 0.57 3.15 -18.87
C LYS A 50 1.66 2.10 -18.62
N ALA A 51 1.72 1.55 -17.42
CA ALA A 51 2.66 0.51 -17.05
C ALA A 51 2.05 -0.41 -15.98
N PRO A 52 2.42 -1.69 -15.93
CA PRO A 52 2.10 -2.55 -14.80
C PRO A 52 2.60 -1.91 -13.50
N GLY A 53 1.78 -1.91 -12.46
CA GLY A 53 2.12 -1.27 -11.19
C GLY A 53 1.42 -1.92 -10.01
N VAL A 54 1.99 -1.71 -8.83
CA VAL A 54 1.45 -2.18 -7.55
C VAL A 54 1.25 -0.96 -6.65
N TYR A 55 0.05 -0.86 -6.09
CA TYR A 55 -0.38 0.10 -5.09
C TYR A 55 -0.80 -0.66 -3.85
N PHE A 56 -0.29 -0.27 -2.68
CA PHE A 56 -0.61 -0.95 -1.43
C PHE A 56 -0.65 0.05 -0.27
N PHE A 57 -1.37 -0.31 0.77
CA PHE A 57 -1.46 0.50 1.98
C PHE A 57 -0.25 0.27 2.88
N LEU A 58 0.21 1.34 3.52
CA LEU A 58 1.21 1.29 4.57
C LEU A 58 0.53 1.54 5.92
N GLY A 59 0.67 0.60 6.85
CA GLY A 59 0.08 0.71 8.18
C GLY A 59 0.60 1.95 8.93
N GLY A 60 -0.31 2.84 9.32
CA GLY A 60 -0.02 4.07 10.06
C GLY A 60 -0.69 4.18 11.42
N SER A 61 -1.56 3.24 11.77
CA SER A 61 -2.32 3.26 13.02
C SER A 61 -1.49 2.77 14.21
N ASN A 62 -1.76 3.33 15.39
CA ASN A 62 -1.26 2.86 16.69
C ASN A 62 -2.37 2.96 17.75
N ILE A 63 -2.98 1.83 18.08
CA ILE A 63 -4.11 1.73 19.02
C ILE A 63 -3.69 2.14 20.44
N GLU A 64 -2.48 1.81 20.88
CA GLU A 64 -1.98 2.15 22.22
C GLU A 64 -1.83 3.66 22.42
N LYS A 65 -1.51 4.39 21.34
CA LYS A 65 -1.43 5.86 21.32
C LYS A 65 -2.77 6.54 20.97
N GLY A 66 -3.83 5.78 20.74
CA GLY A 66 -5.13 6.31 20.30
C GLY A 66 -5.15 6.81 18.84
N ILE A 67 -4.16 6.41 18.01
CA ILE A 67 -4.06 6.79 16.61
C ILE A 67 -4.74 5.72 15.76
N ASN A 68 -6.04 5.87 15.47
CA ASN A 68 -6.82 4.88 14.71
C ASN A 68 -7.93 5.47 13.83
N ALA A 69 -7.96 6.80 13.69
CA ALA A 69 -8.94 7.49 12.87
C ALA A 69 -8.69 7.26 11.36
N MET A 70 -9.78 7.25 10.58
CA MET A 70 -9.72 7.12 9.13
C MET A 70 -9.11 8.36 8.48
N ASN A 71 -8.52 8.21 7.28
CA ASN A 71 -8.14 9.35 6.45
C ASN A 71 -9.35 10.28 6.25
N HIS A 72 -9.10 11.60 6.28
CA HIS A 72 -10.09 12.69 6.25
C HIS A 72 -10.92 12.92 7.52
N ALA A 73 -10.74 12.14 8.59
CA ALA A 73 -11.34 12.46 9.88
C ALA A 73 -10.65 13.71 10.52
N PRO A 74 -11.36 14.54 11.31
CA PRO A 74 -10.78 15.73 11.95
C PRO A 74 -9.63 15.44 12.91
N ASP A 75 -9.64 14.26 13.51
CA ASP A 75 -8.65 13.74 14.46
C ASP A 75 -7.66 12.76 13.82
N PHE A 76 -7.59 12.74 12.48
CA PHE A 76 -6.64 11.92 11.76
C PHE A 76 -5.20 12.25 12.17
N ALA A 77 -4.49 11.21 12.60
CA ALA A 77 -3.08 11.22 12.90
C ALA A 77 -2.45 9.91 12.40
N VAL A 78 -1.12 9.88 12.34
CA VAL A 78 -0.34 8.73 11.89
C VAL A 78 0.82 8.52 12.86
N ASP A 79 1.13 7.27 13.22
CA ASP A 79 2.37 6.96 13.92
C ASP A 79 3.55 7.08 12.94
N GLU A 80 4.39 8.09 13.14
CA GLU A 80 5.53 8.40 12.27
C GLU A 80 6.55 7.26 12.14
N GLN A 81 6.49 6.22 12.98
CA GLN A 81 7.25 4.98 12.74
C GLN A 81 6.95 4.36 11.37
N CYS A 82 5.76 4.60 10.80
CA CYS A 82 5.41 4.17 9.46
C CYS A 82 6.34 4.75 8.39
N ILE A 83 6.87 5.97 8.57
CA ILE A 83 7.80 6.60 7.61
C ILE A 83 9.04 5.72 7.46
N ARG A 84 9.58 5.21 8.57
CA ARG A 84 10.73 4.32 8.57
C ARG A 84 10.43 3.01 7.83
N ILE A 85 9.23 2.46 8.02
CA ILE A 85 8.79 1.23 7.35
C ILE A 85 8.63 1.49 5.86
N GLY A 86 7.94 2.57 5.47
CA GLY A 86 7.73 2.96 4.07
C GLY A 86 9.04 3.15 3.32
N VAL A 87 9.98 3.94 3.86
CA VAL A 87 11.29 4.16 3.22
C VAL A 87 12.03 2.84 3.01
N LYS A 88 12.03 1.94 4.00
CA LYS A 88 12.65 0.63 3.90
C LYS A 88 11.99 -0.25 2.83
N SER A 89 10.67 -0.38 2.85
CA SER A 89 9.92 -1.19 1.90
C SER A 89 10.13 -0.71 0.46
N PHE A 90 10.00 0.59 0.20
CA PHE A 90 10.23 1.14 -1.14
C PHE A 90 11.69 1.00 -1.58
N SER A 91 12.65 1.22 -0.68
CA SER A 91 14.08 1.07 -1.00
C SER A 91 14.42 -0.37 -1.38
N SER A 92 13.89 -1.35 -0.64
CA SER A 92 14.03 -2.77 -0.98
C SER A 92 13.44 -3.11 -2.34
N LEU A 93 12.22 -2.64 -2.64
CA LEU A 93 11.57 -2.89 -3.93
C LEU A 93 12.28 -2.24 -5.12
N ILE A 94 13.07 -1.18 -4.90
CA ILE A 94 13.87 -0.53 -5.95
C ILE A 94 15.18 -1.27 -6.21
N LEU A 95 15.82 -1.77 -5.15
CA LEU A 95 17.17 -2.34 -5.21
C LEU A 95 17.17 -3.83 -5.56
N GLU A 96 16.17 -4.57 -5.08
CA GLU A 96 16.05 -6.00 -5.33
C GLU A 96 15.29 -6.22 -6.66
N LYS A 97 15.94 -6.87 -7.62
CA LYS A 97 15.40 -7.18 -8.95
C LYS A 97 15.33 -8.68 -9.18
#